data_AF-A0A6B1GMB6-F1
#
_entry.id   AF-A0A6B1GMB6-F1
#
_cell.length_a   1.000
_cell.length_b   1.000
_cell.length_c   1.000
_cell.angle_alpha   90.00
_cell.angle_beta   90.00
_cell.angle_gamma   90.00
#
_symmetry.space_group_name_H-M   'P 1'
#
loop_
_entity.id
_entity.type
_entity.pdbx_description
1 polymer ?
#
loop_
_entity_poly.entity_id
_entity_poly.type
_entity_poly.pdbx_seq_one_letter_code
_entity_poly.pdbx_strand_id
1 'polypeptide(L)'
;MVPAHWYAMIAQRFMYEHGITEHALAEISLAAYAHAQRNPRAIRHGRELTKDDYLNSRWIVEPFRLFDCCQENDCSAAVIVTSAERARELDKQPVYIRSA
;
A
#
# COMPACT_ATOMS: atom_id res chain seq x y z
N MET A 1 1.19 -16.37 -12.78
CA MET A 1 1.97 -15.12 -12.73
C MET A 1 1.12 -14.10 -11.99
N VAL A 2 1.65 -13.45 -10.96
CA VAL A 2 0.93 -12.48 -10.10
C VAL A 2 1.48 -11.06 -10.30
N PRO A 3 0.81 -9.97 -9.86
CA PRO A 3 1.24 -8.60 -10.14
C PRO A 3 2.71 -8.31 -9.84
N ALA A 4 3.27 -8.86 -8.76
CA ALA A 4 4.70 -8.73 -8.43
C ALA A 4 5.62 -9.15 -9.60
N HIS A 5 5.26 -10.18 -10.38
CA HIS A 5 6.05 -10.64 -11.52
C HIS A 5 5.95 -9.68 -12.71
N TRP A 6 4.80 -9.03 -12.90
CA TRP A 6 4.60 -8.06 -13.99
C TRP A 6 5.43 -6.79 -13.78
N TYR A 7 5.51 -6.33 -12.54
CA TYR A 7 6.22 -5.08 -12.21
C TYR A 7 7.69 -5.29 -11.84
N ALA A 8 8.14 -6.51 -11.57
CA ALA A 8 9.52 -6.81 -11.19
C ALA A 8 10.56 -6.21 -12.14
N MET A 9 10.41 -6.48 -13.44
CA MET A 9 11.36 -5.96 -14.45
C MET A 9 11.33 -4.43 -14.57
N ILE A 10 10.15 -3.82 -14.41
CA ILE A 10 9.98 -2.36 -14.44
C ILE A 10 10.70 -1.75 -13.23
N ALA A 11 10.49 -2.32 -12.05
CA ALA A 11 11.13 -1.88 -10.82
C ALA A 11 12.66 -2.04 -10.88
N GLN A 12 13.15 -3.20 -11.34
CA GLN A 12 14.60 -3.41 -11.50
C GLN A 12 15.22 -2.42 -12.50
N ARG A 13 14.53 -2.11 -13.61
CA ARG A 13 15.01 -1.12 -14.56
C ARG A 13 15.10 0.28 -13.94
N PHE A 14 14.06 0.68 -13.23
CA PHE A 14 14.04 1.96 -12.51
C PHE A 14 15.15 2.03 -11.45
N MET A 15 15.35 0.95 -10.70
CA MET A 15 16.41 0.86 -9.70
C MET A 15 17.80 0.97 -10.32
N TYR A 16 18.02 0.30 -11.46
CA TYR A 16 19.27 0.40 -12.20
C TYR A 16 19.53 1.82 -12.72
N GLU A 17 18.53 2.46 -13.33
CA GLU A 17 18.68 3.80 -13.92
C GLU A 17 18.94 4.90 -12.88
N HIS A 18 18.39 4.74 -11.67
CA HIS A 18 18.48 5.74 -10.62
C HIS A 18 19.39 5.36 -9.45
N GLY A 19 20.09 4.23 -9.53
CA GLY A 19 20.99 3.76 -8.46
C GLY A 19 20.26 3.47 -7.15
N ILE A 20 18.98 3.07 -7.22
CA ILE A 20 18.15 2.79 -6.04
C ILE A 20 18.40 1.35 -5.57
N THR A 21 18.56 1.18 -4.26
CA THR A 21 18.73 -0.11 -3.62
C THR A 21 17.42 -0.63 -3.05
N GLU A 22 17.38 -1.92 -2.70
CA GLU A 22 16.26 -2.57 -2.04
C GLU A 22 15.89 -1.94 -0.70
N HIS A 23 16.79 -1.17 -0.09
CA HIS A 23 16.48 -0.41 1.12
C HIS A 23 15.34 0.59 0.90
N ALA A 24 15.20 1.18 -0.29
CA ALA A 24 14.07 2.06 -0.58
C ALA A 24 12.73 1.31 -0.54
N LEU A 25 12.70 0.06 -1.01
CA LEU A 25 11.51 -0.80 -0.93
C LEU A 25 11.19 -1.17 0.51
N ALA A 26 12.22 -1.42 1.33
CA ALA A 26 12.07 -1.66 2.76
C ALA A 26 11.37 -0.48 3.46
N GLU A 27 11.82 0.75 3.20
CA GLU A 27 11.23 1.94 3.85
C GLU A 27 9.76 2.16 3.46
N ILE A 28 9.36 1.84 2.21
CA ILE A 28 7.96 1.89 1.77
C ILE A 28 7.12 0.90 2.60
N SER A 29 7.59 -0.34 2.71
CA SER A 29 6.92 -1.38 3.47
C SER A 29 6.82 -1.03 4.96
N LEU A 30 7.91 -0.56 5.57
CA LEU A 30 7.93 -0.13 6.98
C LEU A 30 6.95 1.01 7.25
N ALA A 31 6.91 2.02 6.38
CA ALA A 31 5.96 3.13 6.50
C ALA A 31 4.51 2.62 6.45
N ALA A 32 4.18 1.76 5.48
CA ALA A 32 2.83 1.19 5.36
C ALA A 32 2.42 0.40 6.61
N TYR A 33 3.33 -0.41 7.17
CA TYR A 33 3.07 -1.16 8.41
C TYR A 33 2.94 -0.27 9.64
N ALA A 34 3.72 0.82 9.73
CA ALA A 34 3.58 1.82 10.80
C ALA A 34 2.25 2.59 10.71
N HIS A 35 1.75 2.87 9.50
CA HIS A 35 0.40 3.40 9.30
C HIS A 35 -0.68 2.38 9.70
N ALA A 36 -0.48 1.09 9.38
CA ALA A 36 -1.41 0.04 9.76
C ALA A 36 -1.57 -0.09 11.28
N GLN A 37 -0.52 0.15 12.07
CA GLN A 37 -0.63 0.13 13.55
C GLN A 37 -1.52 1.23 14.11
N ARG A 38 -1.76 2.31 13.36
CA ARG A 38 -2.65 3.40 13.76
C ARG A 38 -4.10 3.21 13.30
N ASN A 39 -4.38 2.11 12.61
CA ASN A 39 -5.70 1.79 12.09
C ASN A 39 -6.19 0.44 12.66
N PRO A 40 -7.14 0.43 13.62
CA PRO A 40 -7.64 -0.82 14.20
C PRO A 40 -8.38 -1.72 13.19
N ARG A 41 -8.75 -1.20 12.02
CA ARG A 41 -9.38 -1.97 10.92
C ARG A 41 -8.37 -2.64 10.00
N ALA A 42 -7.08 -2.33 10.11
CA ALA A 42 -6.06 -2.91 9.23
C ALA A 42 -5.80 -4.37 9.62
N ILE A 43 -5.65 -5.24 8.61
CA ILE A 43 -5.35 -6.67 8.81
C ILE A 43 -4.04 -6.90 9.57
N ARG A 44 -3.09 -5.97 9.45
CA ARG A 44 -1.78 -6.01 10.14
C ARG A 44 -1.73 -5.18 11.41
N HIS A 45 -2.86 -4.70 11.92
CA HIS A 45 -2.92 -4.02 13.22
C HIS A 45 -2.47 -4.96 14.35
N GLY A 46 -1.63 -4.46 15.26
CA GLY A 46 -1.00 -5.25 16.33
C GLY A 46 0.12 -6.18 15.84
N ARG A 47 0.57 -6.05 14.59
CA ARG A 47 1.63 -6.86 13.98
C ARG A 47 2.60 -5.97 13.21
N GLU A 48 3.48 -5.31 13.95
CA GLU A 48 4.55 -4.48 13.41
C GLU A 48 5.49 -5.28 12.51
N LEU A 49 6.14 -4.56 11.59
CA LEU A 49 7.19 -5.08 10.74
C LEU A 49 8.48 -4.36 11.12
N THR A 50 9.52 -5.11 11.46
CA THR A 50 10.85 -4.55 11.67
C THR A 50 11.66 -4.58 10.37
N LYS A 51 12.70 -3.75 10.28
CA LYS A 51 13.60 -3.74 9.12
C LYS A 51 14.32 -5.08 8.94
N ASP A 52 14.69 -5.72 10.04
CA ASP A 52 15.35 -7.03 10.02
C ASP A 52 14.38 -8.12 9.54
N ASP A 53 13.13 -8.12 10.00
CA ASP A 53 12.11 -9.04 9.49
C ASP A 53 11.91 -8.88 7.98
N TYR A 54 11.92 -7.63 7.50
CA TYR A 54 11.83 -7.33 6.07
C TYR A 54 13.01 -7.90 5.29
N LEU A 55 14.24 -7.58 5.69
CA LEU A 55 15.46 -7.99 4.97
C LEU A 55 15.67 -9.51 5.00
N ASN A 56 15.22 -10.18 6.07
CA ASN A 56 15.28 -11.63 6.21
C ASN A 56 14.07 -12.35 5.57
N SER A 57 13.06 -11.62 5.10
CA SER A 57 11.90 -12.23 4.45
C SER A 57 12.25 -12.80 3.08
N ARG A 58 11.58 -13.89 2.71
CA ARG A 58 11.82 -14.57 1.44
C ARG A 58 11.52 -13.66 0.24
N TRP A 59 12.25 -13.86 -0.84
CA TRP A 59 11.88 -13.32 -2.14
C TRP A 59 10.56 -13.93 -2.63
N ILE A 60 9.71 -13.11 -3.24
CA ILE A 60 8.62 -13.58 -4.10
C ILE A 60 9.13 -13.66 -5.54
N VAL A 61 9.73 -12.56 -6.00
CA VAL A 61 10.41 -12.38 -7.29
C VAL A 61 11.28 -11.14 -7.14
N GLU A 62 12.54 -11.18 -7.57
CA GLU A 62 13.40 -10.00 -7.46
C GLU A 62 12.83 -8.82 -8.27
N PRO A 63 12.71 -7.61 -7.70
CA PRO A 63 13.32 -7.11 -6.48
C PRO A 63 12.35 -7.05 -5.28
N PHE A 64 11.25 -7.81 -5.30
CA PHE A 64 10.19 -7.79 -4.29
C PHE A 64 10.26 -8.98 -3.32
N ARG A 65 10.34 -8.66 -2.04
CA ARG A 65 10.23 -9.59 -0.91
C ARG A 65 8.78 -9.82 -0.51
N LEU A 66 8.56 -10.77 0.41
CA LEU A 66 7.24 -11.12 0.93
C LEU A 66 6.43 -9.90 1.38
N PHE A 67 7.06 -8.94 2.05
CA PHE A 67 6.38 -7.80 2.64
C PHE A 67 6.14 -6.63 1.67
N ASP A 68 6.75 -6.67 0.47
CA ASP A 68 6.40 -5.75 -0.62
C ASP A 68 5.09 -6.15 -1.32
N CYS A 69 4.62 -7.37 -1.08
CA CYS A 69 3.40 -7.90 -1.66
C CYS A 69 2.26 -7.82 -0.65
N CYS A 70 1.13 -7.22 -1.05
CA CYS A 70 -0.06 -7.20 -0.21
C CYS A 70 -0.62 -8.63 0.00
N GLN A 71 -1.35 -8.80 1.10
CA GLN A 71 -2.05 -10.06 1.38
C GLN A 71 -3.45 -10.00 0.78
N GLU A 72 -3.95 -11.14 0.32
CA GLU A 72 -5.35 -11.27 -0.06
C GLU A 72 -6.24 -11.03 1.15
N ASN A 73 -7.27 -10.20 1.00
CA ASN A 73 -8.14 -9.79 2.09
C ASN A 73 -9.60 -9.82 1.67
N ASP A 74 -10.43 -10.48 2.48
CA ASP A 74 -11.88 -10.42 2.32
C ASP A 74 -12.41 -9.20 3.09
N CYS A 75 -12.72 -8.12 2.37
CA CYS A 75 -13.23 -6.87 2.95
C CYS A 75 -14.22 -6.16 2.01
N SER A 76 -14.99 -5.21 2.55
CA SER A 76 -15.90 -4.37 1.76
C SER A 76 -15.88 -2.91 2.23
N ALA A 77 -16.10 -2.01 1.28
CA ALA A 77 -16.27 -0.58 1.51
C ALA A 77 -17.27 -0.02 0.50
N ALA A 78 -17.98 1.05 0.88
CA ALA A 78 -18.91 1.76 0.01
C ALA A 78 -18.76 3.27 0.22
N VAL A 79 -18.95 4.03 -0.86
CA VAL A 79 -18.97 5.49 -0.84
C VAL A 79 -20.28 5.95 -1.49
N ILE A 80 -20.98 6.87 -0.83
CA ILE A 80 -22.19 7.50 -1.38
C ILE A 80 -21.77 8.78 -2.09
N VAL A 81 -22.01 8.85 -3.39
CA VAL A 81 -21.72 10.03 -4.21
C VAL A 81 -23.03 10.69 -4.63
N THR A 82 -23.08 12.01 -4.53
CA THR A 82 -24.23 12.82 -4.93
C THR A 82 -23.76 14.18 -5.46
N SER A 83 -24.68 15.02 -5.93
CA SER A 83 -24.34 16.35 -6.42
C SER A 83 -23.83 17.25 -5.28
N ALA A 84 -23.06 18.28 -5.62
CA ALA A 84 -22.55 19.23 -4.62
C ALA A 84 -23.68 20.02 -3.95
N GLU A 85 -24.78 20.29 -4.67
CA GLU A 85 -26.01 20.89 -4.14
C GLU A 85 -26.61 19.99 -3.06
N ARG A 86 -26.86 18.71 -3.40
CA ARG A 86 -27.47 17.78 -2.45
C ARG A 86 -26.58 17.53 -1.25
N ALA A 87 -25.28 17.39 -1.47
CA ALA A 87 -24.32 17.13 -0.40
C ALA A 87 -24.28 18.22 0.69
N ARG A 88 -24.57 19.49 0.33
CA ARG A 88 -24.65 20.62 1.28
C ARG A 88 -25.88 20.55 2.20
N GLU A 89 -26.92 19.84 1.79
CA GLU A 89 -28.15 19.67 2.57
C GLU A 89 -28.10 18.46 3.51
N LEU A 90 -27.06 17.62 3.43
CA LEU A 90 -26.93 16.40 4.24
C LEU A 90 -26.21 16.68 5.57
N ASP A 91 -26.48 15.85 6.58
CA ASP A 91 -25.95 16.00 7.94
C ASP A 91 -24.43 15.76 8.07
N LYS A 92 -23.77 15.26 7.03
CA LYS A 92 -22.34 14.92 7.06
C LYS A 92 -21.53 15.92 6.25
N GLN A 93 -20.38 16.32 6.79
CA GLN A 93 -19.45 17.18 6.06
C GLN A 93 -19.03 16.49 4.74
N PRO A 94 -19.31 17.10 3.58
CA PRO A 94 -19.02 16.47 2.29
C PRO A 94 -17.55 16.55 1.92
N VAL A 95 -17.08 15.54 1.17
CA VAL A 95 -15.76 15.53 0.51
C VAL A 95 -15.97 15.74 -0.99
N TYR A 96 -15.42 16.84 -1.52
CA TYR A 96 -15.61 17.22 -2.92
C TYR A 96 -14.59 16.55 -3.85
N ILE A 97 -15.09 15.97 -4.94
CA ILE A 97 -14.26 15.50 -6.06
C ILE A 97 -13.80 16.73 -6.85
N ARG A 98 -12.51 17.06 -6.77
CA ARG A 98 -11.95 18.30 -7.35
C ARG A 98 -11.66 18.21 -8.85
N SER A 99 -11.31 17.02 -9.34
CA SER A 99 -11.01 16.76 -10.74
C SER A 99 -11.49 15.36 -11.13
N ALA A 100 -11.91 15.23 -12.37
CA ALA A 100 -12.18 13.95 -13.04
C ALA A 100 -11.01 13.62 -13.97
#